data_AF-A0AAW5MVW4-F1
#
_entry.id   AF-A0AAW5MVW4-F1
#
_cell.length_a   1.000
_cell.length_b   1.000
_cell.length_c   1.000
_cell.angle_alpha   90.00
_cell.angle_beta   90.00
_cell.angle_gamma   90.00
#
_symmetry.space_group_name_H-M   'P 1'
#
loop_
_entity.id
_entity.type
_entity.pdbx_description
1 polymer ?
#
loop_
_entity_poly.entity_id
_entity_poly.type
_entity_poly.pdbx_seq_one_letter_code
_entity_poly.pdbx_strand_id
1 'polypeptide(L)'
;KKDEIIGNSAYQTMRKHNEPSLEAERDALREEVARLNQEIRRRQMELDILKKAEEIIKKDPGISISHLNNREKTKIADALRQTYPLTELLHVLGLTRSSYFYHLAAL
;
A
#
# COMPACT_ATOMS: atom_id res chain seq x y z
N LYS A 1 -15.73 -7.97 -64.69
CA LYS A 1 -15.38 -8.46 -63.34
C LYS A 1 -14.92 -7.27 -62.55
N LYS A 2 -15.67 -6.94 -61.51
CA LYS A 2 -15.59 -5.70 -60.74
C LYS A 2 -15.42 -6.17 -59.30
N ASP A 3 -14.19 -6.60 -58.98
CA ASP A 3 -13.88 -7.12 -57.66
C ASP A 3 -13.02 -6.07 -56.97
N GLU A 4 -13.69 -5.44 -56.02
CA GLU A 4 -13.32 -4.27 -55.25
C GLU A 4 -12.05 -4.52 -54.45
N ILE A 5 -11.05 -3.67 -54.68
CA ILE A 5 -9.86 -3.54 -53.82
C ILE A 5 -10.26 -2.67 -52.62
N ILE A 6 -11.13 -3.18 -51.76
CA ILE A 6 -11.37 -2.59 -50.43
C ILE A 6 -10.87 -3.62 -49.43
N GLY A 7 -9.60 -3.56 -49.06
CA GLY A 7 -9.07 -4.57 -48.14
C GLY A 7 -7.75 -4.30 -47.45
N ASN A 8 -7.09 -3.15 -47.68
CA ASN A 8 -5.80 -2.90 -47.03
C ASN A 8 -5.78 -1.63 -46.18
N SER A 9 -6.49 -0.57 -46.59
CA SER A 9 -6.58 0.68 -45.83
C SER A 9 -7.37 0.52 -44.52
N ALA A 10 -8.51 -0.17 -44.56
CA ALA A 10 -9.37 -0.40 -43.40
C ALA A 10 -8.72 -1.31 -42.33
N TYR A 11 -7.94 -2.32 -42.74
CA TYR A 11 -7.25 -3.21 -41.79
C TYR A 11 -6.03 -2.54 -41.15
N GLN A 12 -5.35 -1.64 -41.87
CA GLN A 12 -4.25 -0.86 -41.30
C GLN A 12 -4.74 0.21 -40.32
N THR A 13 -5.87 0.87 -40.59
CA THR A 13 -6.47 1.83 -39.65
C THR A 13 -6.97 1.13 -38.39
N MET A 14 -7.64 -0.02 -38.50
CA MET A 14 -8.09 -0.79 -37.33
C MET A 14 -6.94 -1.29 -36.45
N ARG A 15 -5.79 -1.64 -37.04
CA ARG A 15 -4.61 -2.10 -36.27
C ARG A 15 -3.91 -0.95 -35.54
N LYS A 16 -3.88 0.23 -36.16
CA LYS A 16 -3.30 1.46 -35.57
C LYS A 16 -4.12 2.04 -34.41
N HIS A 17 -5.40 1.67 -34.30
CA HIS A 17 -6.28 2.05 -33.20
C HIS A 17 -6.33 1.06 -32.03
N ASN A 18 -5.67 -0.11 -32.15
CA ASN A 18 -5.70 -1.17 -31.13
C ASN A 18 -4.43 -1.29 -30.29
N GLU A 19 -3.33 -0.63 -30.67
CA GLU A 19 -2.15 -0.52 -29.80
C GLU A 19 -2.32 0.67 -28.86
N PRO A 20 -2.13 0.50 -27.54
CA PRO A 20 -2.11 1.64 -26.64
C PRO A 20 -1.02 2.61 -27.10
N SER A 21 -1.38 3.90 -27.16
CA SER A 21 -0.39 4.95 -27.42
C SER A 21 0.80 4.81 -26.47
N LEU A 22 2.00 5.19 -26.92
CA LEU A 22 3.18 5.30 -26.06
C LEU A 22 2.90 6.14 -24.80
N GLU A 23 1.99 7.12 -24.91
CA GLU A 23 1.53 7.91 -23.75
C GLU A 23 0.72 7.07 -22.76
N ALA A 24 -0.17 6.21 -23.25
CA ALA A 24 -0.97 5.31 -22.42
C ALA A 24 -0.08 4.25 -21.74
N GLU A 25 0.92 3.71 -22.42
CA GLU A 25 1.89 2.80 -21.82
C GLU A 25 2.74 3.49 -20.75
N ARG A 26 3.22 4.71 -21.03
CA ARG A 26 3.95 5.52 -20.05
C ARG A 26 3.10 5.79 -18.80
N ASP A 27 1.83 6.12 -18.98
CA ASP A 27 0.94 6.44 -17.87
C ASP A 27 0.60 5.18 -17.05
N ALA A 28 0.38 4.03 -17.69
CA ALA A 28 0.24 2.75 -17.01
C ALA A 28 1.50 2.36 -16.19
N LEU A 29 2.69 2.58 -16.74
CA LEU A 29 3.95 2.35 -16.03
C LEU A 29 4.09 3.30 -14.82
N ARG A 30 3.65 4.55 -14.94
CA ARG A 30 3.66 5.50 -13.81
C ARG A 30 2.72 5.07 -12.70
N GLU A 31 1.52 4.58 -13.04
CA GLU A 31 0.58 4.03 -12.08
C GLU A 31 1.16 2.81 -11.35
N GLU A 32 1.81 1.91 -12.09
CA GLU A 32 2.43 0.72 -11.50
C GLU A 32 3.59 1.08 -10.56
N VAL A 33 4.44 2.04 -10.95
CA VAL A 33 5.50 2.56 -10.07
C VAL A 33 4.90 3.18 -8.80
N ALA A 34 3.82 3.95 -8.92
CA ALA A 34 3.14 4.53 -7.76
C ALA A 34 2.58 3.45 -6.82
N ARG A 35 1.95 2.41 -7.38
CA ARG A 35 1.43 1.26 -6.64
C ARG A 35 2.53 0.53 -5.90
N LEU A 36 3.63 0.22 -6.57
CA LEU A 36 4.79 -0.47 -5.99
C LEU A 36 5.43 0.35 -4.87
N ASN A 37 5.60 1.67 -5.08
CA ASN A 37 6.12 2.55 -4.04
C ASN A 37 5.21 2.59 -2.79
N GLN A 38 3.88 2.58 -2.98
CA GLN A 38 2.94 2.48 -1.87
C GLN A 38 3.09 1.16 -1.11
N GLU A 39 3.30 0.05 -1.84
CA GLU A 39 3.49 -1.28 -1.26
C GLU A 39 4.80 -1.40 -0.48
N ILE A 40 5.90 -0.82 -1.01
CA ILE A 40 7.19 -0.72 -0.31
C ILE A 40 7.01 0.08 0.99
N ARG A 41 6.36 1.25 0.92
CA ARG A 41 6.12 2.09 2.11
C ARG A 41 5.31 1.35 3.18
N ARG A 42 4.28 0.59 2.77
CA ARG A 42 3.49 -0.24 3.69
C ARG A 42 4.34 -1.33 4.36
N ARG A 43 5.11 -2.09 3.57
CA ARG A 43 6.01 -3.13 4.11
C ARG A 43 7.04 -2.56 5.07
N GLN A 44 7.60 -1.39 4.77
CA GLN A 44 8.54 -0.71 5.66
C GLN A 44 7.89 -0.37 7.01
N MET A 45 6.64 0.13 6.99
CA MET A 45 5.89 0.41 8.21
C MET A 45 5.61 -0.84 9.04
N GLU A 46 5.26 -1.96 8.40
CA GLU A 46 5.07 -3.25 9.09
C GLU A 46 6.35 -3.74 9.78
N LEU A 47 7.49 -3.62 9.10
CA LEU A 47 8.80 -3.96 9.68
C LEU A 47 9.14 -3.06 10.88
N ASP A 48 8.90 -1.76 10.78
CA ASP A 48 9.18 -0.82 11.86
C ASP A 48 8.25 -1.05 13.07
N ILE A 49 7.00 -1.44 12.83
CA ILE A 49 6.06 -1.89 13.87
C ILE A 49 6.60 -3.12 14.59
N LEU A 50 7.06 -4.13 13.85
CA LEU A 50 7.59 -5.37 14.44
C LEU A 50 8.86 -5.10 15.27
N LYS A 51 9.79 -4.31 14.75
CA LYS A 51 10.99 -3.87 15.50
C LYS A 51 10.61 -3.11 16.77
N LYS A 52 9.65 -2.20 16.68
CA LYS A 52 9.19 -1.43 17.85
C LYS A 52 8.50 -2.32 18.88
N ALA A 53 7.77 -3.33 18.44
CA ALA A 53 7.17 -4.33 19.31
C ALA A 53 8.24 -5.12 20.06
N GLU A 54 9.30 -5.56 19.38
CA GLU A 54 10.45 -6.23 20.00
C GLU A 54 11.12 -5.33 21.04
N GLU A 55 11.42 -4.08 20.69
CA GLU A 55 12.08 -3.11 21.57
C GLU A 55 11.25 -2.76 22.83
N ILE A 56 9.96 -2.42 22.67
CA ILE A 56 9.13 -1.90 23.76
C ILE A 56 8.49 -3.03 24.57
N ILE A 57 8.06 -4.11 23.91
CA ILE A 57 7.30 -5.18 24.54
C ILE A 57 8.21 -6.34 24.97
N LYS A 58 9.46 -6.40 24.48
CA LYS A 58 10.42 -7.50 24.72
C LYS A 58 9.84 -8.87 24.38
N LYS A 59 8.96 -8.90 23.38
CA LYS A 59 8.29 -10.10 22.89
C LYS A 59 9.22 -10.83 21.92
N ASP A 60 9.21 -12.17 21.96
CA ASP A 60 10.10 -13.00 21.13
C ASP A 60 9.97 -12.67 19.63
N PRO A 61 11.08 -12.70 18.88
CA PRO A 61 11.08 -12.50 17.44
C PRO A 61 10.23 -13.60 16.78
N GLY A 62 9.12 -13.22 16.16
CA GLY A 62 8.15 -14.14 15.54
C GLY A 62 6.69 -13.91 15.96
N ILE A 63 6.43 -12.94 16.85
CA ILE A 63 5.06 -12.59 17.23
C ILE A 63 4.38 -11.76 16.14
N SER A 64 3.22 -12.24 15.69
CA SER A 64 2.32 -11.53 14.79
C SER A 64 1.68 -10.31 15.48
N ILE A 65 1.44 -9.23 14.72
CA ILE A 65 0.70 -8.03 15.16
C ILE A 65 -0.67 -8.39 15.77
N SER A 66 -1.27 -9.50 15.31
CA SER A 66 -2.56 -10.01 15.83
C SER A 66 -2.52 -10.43 17.30
N HIS A 67 -1.34 -10.75 17.86
CA HIS A 67 -1.18 -11.15 19.26
C HIS A 67 -0.89 -9.99 20.21
N LEU A 68 -0.82 -8.76 19.68
CA LEU A 68 -0.65 -7.56 20.49
C LEU A 68 -2.01 -7.14 21.08
N ASN A 69 -2.05 -6.85 22.38
CA ASN A 69 -3.25 -6.26 22.97
C ASN A 69 -3.36 -4.77 22.61
N ASN A 70 -4.54 -4.17 22.79
CA ASN A 70 -4.77 -2.78 22.39
C ASN A 70 -3.83 -1.78 23.09
N ARG A 71 -3.44 -2.03 24.34
CA ARG A 71 -2.48 -1.16 25.05
C ARG A 71 -1.08 -1.25 24.43
N GLU A 72 -0.63 -2.44 24.06
CA GLU A 72 0.64 -2.66 23.36
C GLU A 72 0.62 -2.00 21.98
N LYS A 73 -0.47 -2.17 21.22
CA LYS A 73 -0.68 -1.50 19.93
C LYS A 73 -0.62 0.02 20.07
N THR A 74 -1.24 0.59 21.11
CA THR A 74 -1.16 2.03 21.38
C THR A 74 0.27 2.49 21.65
N LYS A 75 1.08 1.74 22.42
CA LYS A 75 2.49 2.09 22.66
C LYS A 75 3.30 2.15 21.35
N ILE A 76 3.10 1.17 20.49
CA ILE A 76 3.80 1.12 19.19
C ILE A 76 3.33 2.27 18.29
N ALA A 77 2.01 2.49 18.21
CA ALA A 77 1.45 3.59 17.43
C ALA A 77 1.97 4.95 17.89
N ASP A 78 2.01 5.21 19.20
CA ASP A 78 2.49 6.48 19.73
C ASP A 78 4.00 6.64 19.54
N ALA A 79 4.78 5.56 19.62
CA ALA A 79 6.22 5.60 19.33
C ALA A 79 6.56 5.88 17.85
N LEU A 80 5.70 5.46 16.91
CA LEU A 80 5.92 5.61 15.47
C LEU A 80 5.19 6.80 14.84
N ARG A 81 4.36 7.52 15.60
CA ARG A 81 3.51 8.62 15.11
C ARG A 81 4.27 9.80 14.48
N GLN A 82 5.56 9.94 14.77
CA GLN A 82 6.41 10.99 14.19
C GLN A 82 6.92 10.61 12.80
N THR A 83 6.94 9.31 12.49
CA THR A 83 7.43 8.76 11.21
C THR A 83 6.27 8.47 10.25
N TYR A 84 5.13 8.04 10.78
CA TYR A 84 3.98 7.62 9.98
C TYR A 84 2.68 8.30 10.43
N PRO A 85 1.74 8.57 9.50
CA PRO A 85 0.44 9.09 9.85
C PRO A 85 -0.30 8.14 10.80
N LEU A 86 -0.89 8.70 11.87
CA LEU A 86 -1.60 7.92 12.88
C LEU A 86 -2.72 7.06 12.26
N THR A 87 -3.44 7.58 11.28
CA THR A 87 -4.52 6.84 10.60
C THR A 87 -4.03 5.55 9.95
N GLU A 88 -2.84 5.56 9.34
CA GLU A 88 -2.25 4.37 8.73
C GLU A 88 -1.75 3.39 9.78
N LEU A 89 -1.08 3.89 10.83
CA LEU A 89 -0.62 3.06 11.95
C LEU A 89 -1.78 2.31 12.60
N LEU A 90 -2.88 3.01 12.88
CA LEU A 90 -4.09 2.41 13.45
C LEU A 90 -4.69 1.33 12.55
N HIS A 91 -4.69 1.56 11.23
CA HIS A 91 -5.19 0.60 10.26
C HIS A 91 -4.33 -0.67 10.25
N VAL A 92 -3.00 -0.54 10.17
CA VAL A 92 -2.07 -1.69 10.15
C VAL A 92 -2.11 -2.47 11.46
N LEU A 93 -2.23 -1.77 12.60
CA LEU A 93 -2.32 -2.41 13.92
C LEU A 93 -3.71 -3.00 14.20
N GLY A 94 -4.73 -2.73 13.37
CA GLY A 94 -6.12 -3.10 13.65
C GLY A 94 -6.60 -2.50 14.97
N LEU A 95 -6.25 -1.23 15.23
CA LEU A 95 -6.59 -0.50 16.45
C LEU A 95 -7.60 0.61 16.12
N THR A 96 -8.73 0.64 16.83
CA THR A 96 -9.72 1.71 16.62
C THR A 96 -9.23 3.02 17.25
N ARG A 97 -9.65 4.15 16.67
CA ARG A 97 -9.25 5.49 17.16
C ARG A 97 -9.68 5.72 18.62
N SER A 98 -10.87 5.27 19.01
CA SER A 98 -11.35 5.36 20.40
C SER A 98 -10.47 4.56 21.35
N SER A 99 -10.10 3.33 20.98
CA SER A 99 -9.22 2.48 21.79
C SER A 99 -7.81 3.07 21.92
N TYR A 100 -7.29 3.68 20.85
CA TYR A 100 -6.03 4.41 20.88
C TYR A 100 -6.04 5.51 21.94
N PHE A 101 -7.00 6.44 21.87
CA PHE A 101 -7.05 7.56 22.83
C PHE A 101 -7.37 7.11 24.25
N TYR A 102 -8.20 6.07 24.42
CA TYR A 102 -8.49 5.49 25.73
C TYR A 102 -7.21 4.96 26.39
N HIS A 103 -6.42 4.16 25.68
CA HIS A 103 -5.18 3.63 26.23
C HIS A 103 -4.08 4.69 26.32
N LEU A 104 -4.04 5.67 25.40
CA LEU A 104 -3.05 6.74 25.40
C LEU A 104 -3.15 7.60 26.66
N ALA A 105 -4.36 7.86 27.15
CA ALA A 105 -4.57 8.58 28.40
C ALA A 105 -4.05 7.82 29.65
N ALA A 106 -3.77 6.52 29.51
CA ALA A 106 -3.30 5.62 30.57
C ALA A 106 -1.90 5.02 30.28
N LEU A 107 -1.16 5.61 29.33
CA LEU A 107 0.23 5.27 29.03
C LEU A 107 1.19 6.05 29.91
#